data_AF-A0A8T5MZL1-F1
#
_entry.id   AF-A0A8T5MZL1-F1
#
_cell.length_a   1.000
_cell.length_b   1.000
_cell.length_c   1.000
_cell.angle_alpha   90.00
_cell.angle_beta   90.00
_cell.angle_gamma   90.00
#
_symmetry.space_group_name_H-M   'P 1'
#
loop_
_entity.id
_entity.type
_entity.pdbx_description
1 polymer ?
#
loop_
_entity_poly.entity_id
_entity_poly.type
_entity_poly.pdbx_seq_one_letter_code
_entity_poly.pdbx_strand_id
1 'polypeptide(L)'
;MKWEDVKPLWEKVLNTIQEDRSKLNRAVSDGGAKGRKVTALRIEQATGNHLFDDCPELFGITKYEGHMLREYIHKAAHSGYEYVELFHREFPEIMDSECPRYLKDYVNPLRKSIGLPPLEL
;
A
#
# COMPACT_ATOMS: atom_id res chain seq x y z
N MET A 1 -8.67 7.92 12.08
CA MET A 1 -7.21 7.84 11.97
C MET A 1 -6.84 8.63 10.75
N LYS A 2 -5.99 9.64 10.91
CA LYS A 2 -5.56 10.51 9.83
C LYS A 2 -4.22 10.02 9.27
N TRP A 3 -3.83 10.55 8.11
CA TRP A 3 -2.56 10.19 7.48
C TRP A 3 -1.36 10.48 8.38
N GLU A 4 -1.40 11.61 9.09
CA GLU A 4 -0.31 12.07 9.95
C GLU A 4 -0.05 11.12 11.12
N ASP A 5 -1.07 10.37 11.56
CA ASP A 5 -0.96 9.38 12.63
C ASP A 5 -0.17 8.12 12.18
N VAL A 6 -0.22 7.80 10.88
CA VAL A 6 0.34 6.55 10.31
C VAL A 6 1.52 6.78 9.37
N LYS A 7 1.74 8.01 8.91
CA LYS A 7 2.83 8.33 7.98
C LYS A 7 4.20 7.87 8.51
N PRO A 8 4.58 8.11 9.78
CA PRO A 8 5.87 7.63 10.29
C PRO A 8 6.00 6.10 10.30
N LEU A 9 4.87 5.41 10.49
CA LEU A 9 4.83 3.95 10.44
C LEU A 9 5.00 3.46 8.99
N TRP A 10 4.33 4.10 8.03
CA TRP A 10 4.52 3.82 6.62
C TRP A 10 5.93 4.14 6.12
N GLU A 11 6.53 5.25 6.54
CA GLU A 11 7.95 5.57 6.27
C GLU A 11 8.85 4.42 6.72
N LYS A 12 8.67 3.93 7.95
CA LYS A 12 9.46 2.82 8.48
C LYS A 12 9.25 1.52 7.69
N VAL A 13 8.00 1.18 7.40
CA VAL A 13 7.63 -0.02 6.63
C VAL A 13 8.20 0.04 5.22
N LEU A 14 7.98 1.15 4.51
CA LEU A 14 8.37 1.33 3.12
C LEU A 14 9.88 1.42 2.96
N ASN A 15 10.60 2.09 3.86
CA ASN A 15 12.07 2.07 3.87
C ASN A 15 12.59 0.64 4.09
N THR A 16 11.98 -0.11 5.01
CA THR A 16 12.36 -1.51 5.24
C THR A 16 12.09 -2.40 4.02
N ILE A 17 11.02 -2.13 3.28
CA ILE A 17 10.72 -2.81 2.01
C ILE A 17 11.68 -2.36 0.91
N GLN A 18 12.08 -1.09 0.87
CA GLN A 18 13.04 -0.58 -0.11
C GLN A 18 14.40 -1.27 0.04
N GLU A 19 14.86 -1.47 1.27
CA GLU A 19 16.07 -2.23 1.58
C GLU A 19 15.94 -3.70 1.18
N ASP A 20 14.78 -4.32 1.44
CA ASP A 20 14.52 -5.71 1.09
C ASP A 20 13.07 -5.91 0.61
N ARG A 21 12.90 -5.79 -0.71
CA ARG A 21 11.58 -5.94 -1.36
C ARG A 21 11.00 -7.34 -1.23
N SER A 22 11.81 -8.35 -0.84
CA SER A 22 11.32 -9.70 -0.62
C SER A 22 10.39 -9.80 0.58
N LYS A 23 10.47 -8.88 1.54
CA LYS A 23 9.60 -8.82 2.73
C LYS A 23 8.13 -8.68 2.37
N LEU A 24 7.81 -8.01 1.27
CA LEU A 24 6.44 -7.88 0.78
C LEU A 24 5.91 -9.19 0.14
N ASN A 25 6.78 -10.11 -0.27
CA ASN A 25 6.36 -11.40 -0.86
C ASN A 25 5.88 -12.42 0.15
N ARG A 26 6.17 -12.24 1.45
CA ARG A 26 5.67 -13.16 2.48
C ARG A 26 4.14 -13.20 2.55
N ALA A 27 3.47 -12.12 2.16
CA ALA A 27 2.01 -12.01 2.17
C ALA A 27 1.36 -12.17 0.80
N VAL A 28 2.10 -12.03 -0.28
CA VAL A 28 1.57 -12.07 -1.65
C VAL A 28 2.10 -13.35 -2.28
N SER A 29 1.23 -14.33 -2.53
CA SER A 29 1.57 -15.70 -2.98
C SER A 29 2.17 -15.78 -4.40
N ASP A 30 2.87 -14.75 -4.86
CA ASP A 30 3.33 -14.57 -6.23
C ASP A 30 4.88 -14.57 -6.26
N GLY A 31 5.45 -15.76 -6.19
CA GLY A 31 6.90 -16.03 -6.01
C GLY A 31 7.81 -15.75 -7.21
N GLY A 32 7.46 -14.81 -8.09
CA GLY A 32 8.23 -14.47 -9.31
C GLY A 32 8.91 -13.09 -9.28
N ALA A 33 9.55 -12.69 -10.39
CA ALA A 33 10.15 -11.35 -10.56
C ALA A 33 9.13 -10.19 -10.39
N LYS A 34 7.84 -10.46 -10.62
CA LYS A 34 6.72 -9.55 -10.31
C LYS A 34 6.52 -9.32 -8.81
N GLY A 35 7.10 -10.17 -7.96
CA GLY A 35 7.10 -10.09 -6.51
C GLY A 35 7.92 -8.95 -5.92
N ARG A 36 8.82 -8.34 -6.70
CA ARG A 36 9.68 -7.25 -6.21
C ARG A 36 9.13 -5.86 -6.49
N LYS A 37 7.91 -5.74 -7.01
CA LYS A 37 7.29 -4.43 -7.19
C LYS A 37 6.69 -3.95 -5.87
N VAL A 38 6.83 -2.67 -5.58
CA VAL A 38 6.18 -1.98 -4.46
C VAL A 38 5.13 -1.07 -5.07
N THR A 39 3.89 -1.55 -5.15
CA THR A 39 2.76 -0.77 -5.65
C THR A 39 1.71 -0.64 -4.55
N ALA A 40 0.82 0.34 -4.65
CA ALA A 40 -0.24 0.57 -3.68
C ALA A 40 -1.18 -0.63 -3.60
N LEU A 41 -1.50 -1.27 -4.74
CA LEU A 41 -2.23 -2.53 -4.77
C LEU A 41 -1.55 -3.63 -3.95
N ARG A 42 -0.22 -3.77 -4.05
CA ARG A 42 0.50 -4.81 -3.28
C ARG A 42 0.55 -4.48 -1.80
N ILE A 43 0.67 -3.21 -1.45
CA ILE A 43 0.56 -2.76 -0.05
C ILE A 43 -0.83 -3.06 0.48
N GLU A 44 -1.89 -2.77 -0.26
CA GLU A 44 -3.27 -3.10 0.08
C GLU A 44 -3.44 -4.62 0.29
N GLN A 45 -2.94 -5.43 -0.63
CA GLN A 45 -2.98 -6.89 -0.52
C GLN A 45 -2.22 -7.42 0.69
N ALA A 46 -1.00 -6.92 0.94
CA ALA A 46 -0.22 -7.30 2.11
C ALA A 46 -0.94 -6.91 3.42
N THR A 47 -1.59 -5.76 3.41
CA THR A 47 -2.39 -5.27 4.53
C THR A 47 -3.64 -6.12 4.76
N GLY A 48 -4.37 -6.45 3.71
CA GLY A 48 -5.56 -7.32 3.75
C GLY A 48 -5.23 -8.77 4.14
N ASN A 49 -4.04 -9.26 3.79
CA ASN A 49 -3.51 -10.56 4.21
C ASN A 49 -2.81 -10.51 5.59
N HIS A 50 -3.04 -9.45 6.37
CA HIS A 50 -2.55 -9.32 7.75
C HIS A 50 -1.02 -9.32 7.92
N LEU A 51 -0.23 -9.05 6.87
CA LEU A 51 1.24 -9.10 6.96
C LEU A 51 1.80 -8.29 8.12
N PHE A 52 1.30 -7.07 8.27
CA PHE A 52 1.78 -6.13 9.28
C PHE A 52 1.25 -6.49 10.69
N ASP A 53 0.16 -7.25 10.80
CA ASP A 53 -0.36 -7.75 12.08
C ASP A 53 0.38 -9.03 12.54
N ASP A 54 0.68 -9.91 11.58
CA ASP A 54 1.19 -11.26 11.82
C ASP A 54 2.72 -11.31 11.89
N CYS A 55 3.40 -10.42 11.17
CA CYS A 55 4.86 -10.32 11.15
C CYS A 55 5.36 -8.87 11.30
N PRO A 56 4.90 -8.11 12.32
CA PRO A 56 5.27 -6.70 12.51
C PRO A 56 6.79 -6.50 12.70
N GLU A 57 7.48 -7.48 13.29
CA GLU A 57 8.92 -7.44 13.55
C GLU A 57 9.76 -7.38 12.26
N LEU A 58 9.25 -7.86 11.12
CA LEU A 58 9.94 -7.77 9.84
C LEU A 58 10.15 -6.33 9.35
N PHE A 59 9.30 -5.42 9.84
CA PHE A 59 9.29 -4.00 9.51
C PHE A 59 9.71 -3.13 10.69
N GLY A 60 10.18 -3.76 11.78
CA GLY A 60 10.55 -3.08 13.02
C GLY A 60 9.38 -2.36 13.70
N ILE A 61 8.13 -2.71 13.40
CA ILE A 61 6.95 -2.16 14.08
C ILE A 61 6.43 -3.13 15.13
N THR A 62 5.52 -2.66 15.97
CA THR A 62 4.76 -3.47 16.93
C THR A 62 3.48 -3.99 16.29
N LYS A 63 2.87 -5.03 16.90
CA LYS A 63 1.57 -5.55 16.45
C LYS A 63 0.46 -4.49 16.46
N TYR A 64 0.48 -3.59 17.46
CA TYR A 64 -0.48 -2.49 17.54
C TYR A 64 -0.30 -1.50 16.37
N GLU A 65 0.94 -1.14 16.05
CA GLU A 65 1.24 -0.29 14.88
C GLU A 65 0.85 -0.97 13.57
N GLY A 66 1.09 -2.27 13.41
CA GLY A 66 0.63 -3.05 12.27
C GLY A 66 -0.89 -3.00 12.09
N HIS A 67 -1.62 -3.13 13.20
CA HIS A 67 -3.08 -2.99 13.21
C HIS A 67 -3.54 -1.58 12.80
N MET A 68 -2.84 -0.53 13.24
CA MET A 68 -3.14 0.84 12.82
C MET A 68 -2.97 1.02 11.31
N LEU A 69 -1.90 0.49 10.73
CA LEU A 69 -1.68 0.52 9.27
C LEU A 69 -2.83 -0.17 8.52
N ARG A 70 -3.29 -1.33 9.02
CA ARG A 70 -4.42 -2.05 8.42
C ARG A 70 -5.73 -1.28 8.51
N GLU A 71 -6.05 -0.75 9.68
CA GLU A 71 -7.25 0.07 9.83
C GLU A 71 -7.23 1.29 8.90
N TYR A 72 -6.07 1.93 8.74
CA TYR A 72 -5.92 3.07 7.85
C TYR A 72 -6.23 2.68 6.41
N ILE A 73 -5.60 1.63 5.87
CA ILE A 73 -5.85 1.18 4.49
C ILE A 73 -7.27 0.70 4.31
N HIS A 74 -7.85 -0.04 5.25
CA HIS A 74 -9.25 -0.44 5.14
C HIS A 74 -10.18 0.77 5.09
N LYS A 75 -10.01 1.74 5.99
CA LYS A 75 -10.82 2.97 5.99
C LYS A 75 -10.62 3.77 4.70
N ALA A 76 -9.37 3.93 4.25
CA ALA A 76 -9.03 4.63 3.03
C ALA A 76 -9.63 3.92 1.81
N ALA A 77 -9.42 2.62 1.65
CA ALA A 77 -9.99 1.83 0.55
C ALA A 77 -11.53 1.87 0.51
N HIS A 78 -12.19 1.99 1.67
CA HIS A 78 -13.64 2.17 1.75
C HIS A 78 -14.08 3.60 1.37
N SER A 79 -13.24 4.62 1.58
CA SER A 79 -13.51 6.02 1.19
C SER A 79 -13.06 6.35 -0.24
N GLY A 80 -12.22 5.52 -0.85
CA GLY A 80 -11.74 5.67 -2.22
C GLY A 80 -10.25 5.36 -2.36
N TYR A 81 -9.75 5.35 -3.58
CA TYR A 81 -8.34 5.07 -3.88
C TYR A 81 -7.35 6.16 -3.44
N GLU A 82 -7.71 6.95 -2.44
CA GLU A 82 -6.92 8.08 -1.97
C GLU A 82 -5.51 7.62 -1.55
N TYR A 83 -5.40 6.44 -0.92
CA TYR A 83 -4.10 5.88 -0.52
C TYR A 83 -3.18 5.58 -1.71
N VAL A 84 -3.73 5.32 -2.92
CA VAL A 84 -2.92 5.07 -4.13
C VAL A 84 -2.17 6.34 -4.52
N GLU A 85 -2.88 7.45 -4.72
CA GLU A 85 -2.26 8.75 -5.01
C GLU A 85 -1.35 9.21 -3.88
N LEU A 86 -1.78 9.01 -2.64
CA LEU A 86 -1.03 9.43 -1.47
C LEU A 86 0.33 8.73 -1.42
N PHE A 87 0.39 7.41 -1.58
CA PHE A 87 1.67 6.70 -1.57
C PHE A 87 2.58 7.11 -2.73
N HIS A 88 2.04 7.24 -3.94
CA HIS A 88 2.83 7.68 -5.09
C HIS A 88 3.33 9.13 -4.96
N ARG A 89 2.58 10.00 -4.27
CA ARG A 89 2.99 11.39 -4.00
C ARG A 89 4.02 11.50 -2.88
N GLU A 90 3.82 10.76 -1.79
CA GLU A 90 4.64 10.87 -0.58
C GLU A 90 5.91 10.00 -0.64
N PHE A 91 5.92 8.93 -1.44
CA PHE A 91 7.05 7.99 -1.57
C PHE A 91 7.39 7.66 -3.05
N PRO A 92 7.54 8.66 -3.93
CA PRO A 92 7.70 8.42 -5.37
C PRO A 92 8.95 7.58 -5.70
N GLU A 93 10.01 7.67 -4.91
CA GLU A 93 11.24 6.88 -5.09
C GLU A 93 11.13 5.40 -4.69
N ILE A 94 10.11 5.05 -3.89
CA ILE A 94 9.86 3.67 -3.45
C ILE A 94 8.83 3.00 -4.35
N MET A 95 7.80 3.76 -4.74
CA MET A 95 6.63 3.25 -5.46
C MET A 95 6.93 2.98 -6.93
N ASP A 96 6.60 1.77 -7.38
CA ASP A 96 6.60 1.40 -8.79
C ASP A 96 5.24 1.73 -9.43
N SER A 97 5.23 2.02 -10.73
CA SER A 97 3.98 2.24 -11.50
C SER A 97 2.96 1.12 -11.30
N GLU A 98 1.70 1.54 -11.19
CA GLU A 98 0.60 0.62 -10.97
C GLU A 98 0.35 -0.26 -12.20
N CYS A 99 -0.36 -1.36 -11.98
CA CYS A 99 -0.86 -2.14 -13.10
C CYS A 99 -1.92 -1.32 -13.86
N PRO A 100 -1.80 -1.12 -15.19
CA PRO A 100 -2.79 -0.36 -15.95
C PRO A 100 -4.22 -0.91 -15.80
N ARG A 101 -4.35 -2.23 -15.65
CA ARG A 101 -5.63 -2.89 -15.40
C ARG A 101 -6.21 -2.52 -14.04
N TYR A 102 -5.39 -2.44 -13.00
CA TYR A 102 -5.82 -2.01 -11.68
C TYR A 102 -6.34 -0.57 -11.70
N LEU A 103 -5.59 0.33 -12.36
CA LEU A 103 -6.03 1.71 -12.54
C LEU A 103 -7.34 1.81 -13.33
N LYS A 104 -7.44 1.07 -14.44
CA LYS A 104 -8.60 1.12 -15.34
C LYS A 104 -9.87 0.49 -14.74
N ASP A 105 -9.74 -0.69 -14.14
CA ASP A 105 -10.89 -1.50 -13.74
C ASP A 105 -11.35 -1.18 -12.32
N TYR A 106 -10.46 -0.65 -11.47
CA TYR A 106 -10.74 -0.40 -10.05
C TYR A 106 -10.62 1.10 -9.73
N VAL A 107 -9.45 1.71 -9.93
CA VAL A 107 -9.16 3.09 -9.47
C VAL A 107 -10.01 4.18 -10.15
N ASN A 108 -9.90 4.24 -11.48
CA ASN A 108 -10.50 5.28 -12.30
C ASN A 108 -12.03 5.27 -12.29
N PRO A 109 -12.72 4.12 -12.22
CA PRO A 109 -14.16 4.08 -12.03
C PRO A 109 -14.65 4.79 -10.76
N LEU A 110 -14.00 4.58 -9.60
CA LEU A 110 -14.42 5.30 -8.38
C LEU A 110 -14.05 6.78 -8.46
N ARG A 111 -12.87 7.14 -8.99
CA ARG A 111 -12.50 8.56 -9.22
C ARG A 111 -13.53 9.28 -10.08
N LYS A 112 -13.95 8.65 -11.19
CA LYS A 112 -15.02 9.17 -12.05
C LYS A 112 -16.34 9.34 -11.30
N SER A 113 -16.69 8.41 -10.39
CA SER A 113 -17.93 8.48 -9.61
C SER A 113 -17.99 9.71 -8.68
N ILE A 114 -16.84 10.24 -8.29
CA ILE A 114 -16.70 11.45 -7.45
C ILE A 114 -16.23 12.69 -8.24
N GLY A 115 -16.27 12.63 -9.58
CA GLY A 115 -15.97 13.76 -10.45
C GLY A 115 -14.47 14.08 -10.63
N LEU A 116 -13.59 13.16 -10.24
CA LEU A 116 -12.14 13.31 -10.43
C LEU A 116 -11.68 12.73 -11.78
N PRO A 117 -10.63 13.30 -12.40
CA PRO A 117 -10.07 12.78 -13.65
C PRO A 117 -9.39 11.42 -13.43
N PRO A 118 -9.22 10.61 -14.50
CA PRO A 118 -8.45 9.38 -14.44
C PRO A 118 -7.03 9.62 -13.91
N LEU A 119 -6.53 8.64 -13.17
CA LEU A 119 -5.19 8.59 -12.63
C LEU A 119 -4.27 7.83 -13.59
N GLU A 120 -3.07 8.37 -13.79
CA GLU A 120 -2.00 7.81 -14.63
C GLU A 120 -0.71 7.77 -13.79
N LEU A 121 -0.37 6.60 -13.23
CA LEU A 121 0.77 6.36 -12.32
C LEU A 121 1.57 5.11 -12.74
#